data_AF-A0A7K4IJB5-F1
#
_entry.id   AF-A0A7K4IJB5-F1
#
_cell.length_a   1.000
_cell.length_b   1.000
_cell.length_c   1.000
_cell.angle_alpha   90.00
_cell.angle_beta   90.00
_cell.angle_gamma   90.00
#
_symmetry.space_group_name_H-M   'P 1'
#
loop_
_entity.id
_entity.type
_entity.pdbx_description
1 polymer ?
#
loop_
_entity_poly.entity_id
_entity_poly.type
_entity_poly.pdbx_seq_one_letter_code
_entity_poly.pdbx_strand_id
1 'polypeptide(L)' 'MAKIAHLALKPEIEKAPRSRFIVKISHDRGKLVLNLRGKEISQLRAMTNSYVRIIGAITKTIQNIRLDES' A
#
# COMPACT_ATOMS: atom_id res chain seq x y z
N MET A 1 7.48 11.57 0.21
CA MET A 1 6.20 10.89 -0.11
C MET A 1 6.35 9.37 -0.15
N ALA A 2 7.01 8.78 -1.16
CA ALA A 2 7.04 7.31 -1.30
C ALA A 2 7.64 6.54 -0.11
N LYS A 3 8.72 7.04 0.53
CA LYS A 3 9.28 6.43 1.74
C LYS A 3 8.28 6.41 2.91
N ILE A 4 7.53 7.50 3.11
CA ILE A 4 6.51 7.61 4.17
C ILE A 4 5.37 6.63 3.88
N ALA A 5 4.88 6.61 2.64
CA ALA A 5 3.83 5.67 2.24
C ALA A 5 4.27 4.20 2.37
N HIS A 6 5.54 3.89 2.04
CA HIS A 6 6.12 2.56 2.24
C HIS A 6 6.12 2.15 3.72
N LEU A 7 6.60 3.03 4.60
CA LEU A 7 6.62 2.77 6.04
C LEU A 7 5.22 2.61 6.62
N ALA A 8 4.25 3.41 6.16
CA ALA A 8 2.87 3.32 6.59
C ALA A 8 2.17 2.02 6.12
N LEU A 9 2.54 1.49 4.95
CA LEU A 9 1.96 0.25 4.40
C LEU A 9 2.63 -1.03 4.90
N LYS A 10 3.87 -0.95 5.37
CA LYS A 10 4.64 -2.13 5.80
C LYS A 10 3.91 -2.98 6.86
N PRO A 11 3.28 -2.41 7.91
CA PRO A 11 2.55 -3.19 8.91
C PRO A 11 1.35 -3.96 8.34
N GLU A 12 0.63 -3.37 7.39
CA GLU A 12 -0.52 -4.02 6.73
C GLU A 12 -0.10 -5.27 5.94
N ILE A 13 1.11 -5.25 5.39
CA ILE A 13 1.66 -6.38 4.63
C ILE A 13 2.20 -7.46 5.57
N GLU A 14 2.82 -7.07 6.68
CA GLU A 14 3.35 -8.01 7.68
C GLU A 14 2.25 -8.77 8.42
N LYS A 15 1.10 -8.13 8.64
CA LYS A 15 -0.09 -8.74 9.28
C LYS A 15 -0.95 -9.57 8.33
N ALA A 16 -0.73 -9.47 7.02
CA ALA A 16 -1.55 -10.19 6.04
C ALA A 16 -1.38 -11.72 6.16
N PRO A 17 -2.46 -12.50 6.10
CA PRO A 17 -2.37 -13.96 6.11
C PRO A 17 -1.54 -14.45 4.91
N ARG A 18 -0.38 -15.04 5.18
CA ARG A 18 0.59 -15.48 4.15
C ARG A 18 0.12 -16.66 3.29
N SER A 19 -1.03 -17.27 3.62
CA SER A 19 -1.43 -18.58 3.07
C SER A 19 -2.12 -18.54 1.70
N ARG A 20 -2.52 -17.37 1.18
CA ARG A 20 -3.27 -17.29 -0.10
C ARG A 20 -2.72 -16.33 -1.16
N PHE A 21 -1.83 -15.42 -0.81
CA PHE A 21 -1.33 -14.40 -1.73
C PHE A 21 0.02 -13.84 -1.27
N ILE A 22 0.79 -13.32 -2.22
CA ILE A 22 2.09 -12.69 -1.96
C ILE A 22 1.98 -11.21 -2.27
N VAL A 23 2.38 -10.38 -1.31
CA VAL A 23 2.50 -8.93 -1.47
C VAL A 23 3.93 -8.55 -1.14
N LYS A 24 4.58 -7.85 -2.07
CA LYS A 24 5.87 -7.21 -1.82
C LYS A 24 5.73 -5.72 -2.07
N ILE A 25 6.29 -4.92 -1.18
CA ILE A 25 6.34 -3.47 -1.30
C ILE A 25 7.77 -3.00 -1.34
N SER A 26 8.06 -2.07 -2.24
CA SER A 26 9.34 -1.36 -2.29
C SER A 26 9.09 0.11 -2.63
N HIS A 27 10.11 0.93 -2.48
CA HIS A 27 10.11 2.30 -2.97
C HIS A 27 11.40 2.59 -3.73
N ASP A 28 11.30 3.32 -4.83
CA ASP A 28 12.47 3.76 -5.60
C ASP A 28 12.17 5.10 -6.29
N ARG A 29 13.14 6.02 -6.31
CA ARG A 29 13.09 7.33 -7.00
C ARG A 29 11.74 8.07 -6.88
N GLY A 30 11.19 8.12 -5.67
CA GLY A 30 9.91 8.80 -5.39
C GLY A 30 8.65 8.04 -5.78
N LYS A 31 8.78 6.79 -6.25
CA LYS A 31 7.67 5.87 -6.55
C LYS A 31 7.52 4.82 -5.47
N LEU A 32 6.27 4.42 -5.23
CA LEU A 32 5.91 3.26 -4.42
C LEU A 32 5.56 2.12 -5.37
N VAL A 33 6.17 0.95 -5.19
CA VAL A 33 5.96 -0.22 -6.04
C VAL A 33 5.32 -1.33 -5.20
N LEU A 34 4.15 -1.80 -5.63
CA LEU A 34 3.47 -2.96 -5.05
C LEU A 34 3.47 -4.10 -6.06
N ASN A 35 4.02 -5.25 -5.66
CA ASN A 35 3.96 -6.48 -6.42
C ASN A 35 2.94 -7.42 -5.77
N LEU A 36 1.83 -7.65 -6.46
CA LEU A 36 0.73 -8.49 -6.01
C LEU A 36 0.75 -9.81 -6.79
N ARG A 37 0.71 -10.95 -6.09
CA ARG A 37 0.53 -12.27 -6.70
C ARG A 37 -0.59 -13.02 -5.98
N GLY A 38 -1.54 -13.52 -6.76
CA GLY A 38 -2.62 -14.40 -6.32
C GLY A 38 -2.76 -15.56 -7.30
N LYS A 39 -3.45 -16.63 -6.89
CA LYS A 39 -3.71 -17.80 -7.75
C LYS A 39 -4.89 -17.57 -8.69
N GLU A 40 -5.81 -16.69 -8.30
CA GLU A 40 -7.03 -16.40 -9.03
C GLU A 40 -7.17 -14.89 -9.29
N ILE A 41 -7.86 -14.56 -10.38
CA ILE A 41 -8.19 -13.17 -10.75
C ILE A 41 -9.05 -12.51 -9.65
N SER A 42 -9.97 -13.27 -9.04
CA SER A 42 -10.82 -12.83 -7.93
C SER A 42 -10.00 -12.30 -6.75
N GLN A 43 -8.91 -13.00 -6.41
CA GLN A 43 -7.99 -12.66 -5.34
C GLN A 43 -7.18 -11.41 -5.68
N LEU A 44 -6.64 -11.33 -6.90
CA LEU A 44 -5.91 -10.15 -7.37
C LEU A 44 -6.80 -8.90 -7.32
N ARG A 45 -8.06 -9.00 -7.78
CA ARG A 45 -9.02 -7.90 -7.72
C ARG A 45 -9.27 -7.45 -6.28
N ALA A 46 -9.51 -8.40 -5.37
CA ALA A 46 -9.75 -8.09 -3.96
C ALA A 46 -8.54 -7.38 -3.31
N MET A 47 -7.33 -7.88 -3.57
CA MET A 47 -6.08 -7.29 -3.07
C MET A 47 -5.87 -5.88 -3.63
N THR A 48 -5.96 -5.71 -4.94
CA THR A 48 -5.80 -4.41 -5.60
C THR A 48 -6.77 -3.39 -5.01
N ASN A 49 -8.05 -3.76 -4.87
CA ASN A 49 -9.06 -2.87 -4.30
C ASN A 49 -8.79 -2.51 -2.83
N SER A 50 -8.21 -3.43 -2.06
CA SER A 50 -7.82 -3.17 -0.67
C SER A 50 -6.66 -2.18 -0.60
N TYR A 51 -5.56 -2.47 -1.31
CA TYR A 51 -4.36 -1.63 -1.26
C TYR A 51 -4.57 -0.24 -1.86
N VAL A 52 -5.36 -0.10 -2.92
CA VAL A 52 -5.71 1.22 -3.47
C VAL A 52 -6.46 2.07 -2.44
N ARG A 53 -7.38 1.48 -1.67
CA ARG A 53 -8.09 2.19 -0.60
C ARG A 53 -7.14 2.65 0.51
N ILE A 54 -6.23 1.78 0.96
CA ILE A 54 -5.24 2.11 2.00
C ILE A 54 -4.29 3.21 1.51
N ILE A 55 -3.77 3.10 0.29
CA ILE A 55 -2.93 4.14 -0.34
C ILE A 55 -3.68 5.47 -0.42
N GLY A 56 -4.97 5.44 -0.79
CA GLY A 56 -5.82 6.63 -0.80
C GLY A 56 -5.95 7.28 0.57
N ALA A 57 -6.16 6.49 1.63
CA ALA A 57 -6.22 6.99 3.01
C ALA A 57 -4.90 7.64 3.44
N ILE A 58 -3.77 6.95 3.21
CA ILE A 58 -2.43 7.47 3.51
C ILE A 58 -2.17 8.79 2.78
N THR A 59 -2.53 8.86 1.49
CA THR A 59 -2.30 10.07 0.68
C THR A 59 -3.10 11.25 1.22
N LYS A 60 -4.37 11.03 1.58
CA LYS A 60 -5.22 12.07 2.19
C LYS A 60 -4.66 12.53 3.55
N THR A 61 -4.24 11.60 4.40
CA THR A 61 -3.64 11.94 5.69
C THR A 61 -2.38 12.79 5.52
N ILE A 62 -1.49 12.43 4.59
CA ILE A 62 -0.28 13.21 4.32
C ILE A 62 -0.62 14.61 3.78
N GLN A 63 -1.63 14.73 2.92
CA GLN A 63 -2.09 16.02 2.42
C GLN A 63 -2.63 16.91 3.54
N ASN A 64 -3.45 16.36 4.43
CA ASN A 64 -4.01 17.12 5.56
C ASN A 64 -2.92 17.62 6.51
N ILE A 65 -1.95 16.77 6.87
CA ILE A 65 -0.83 17.17 7.75
C ILE A 65 -0.04 18.33 7.12
N ARG A 66 0.19 18.30 5.81
CA ARG A 66 0.91 19.38 5.11
C ARG A 66 0.14 20.70 5.09
N LEU A 67 -1.19 20.66 5.05
CA LEU A 67 -2.02 21.85 5.09
C LEU A 67 -2.02 22.51 6.48
N ASP A 68 -1.85 21.73 7.55
CA ASP A 68 -1.75 22.26 8.91
C ASP A 68 -0.39 22.91 9.22
N GLU A 69 0.64 22.63 8.42
CA GLU A 69 2.00 23.22 8.54
C GLU A 69 2.20 24.48 7.67
N SER A 70 1.18 24.90 6.90
CA SER A 70 1.23 26.02 5.94
C SER A 70 0.47 27.25 6.44
#